data_AF-A0AAQ2C6L3-F1
#
_entry.id   AF-A0AAQ2C6L3-F1
#
_cell.length_a   1.000
_cell.length_b   1.000
_cell.length_c   1.000
_cell.angle_alpha   90.00
_cell.angle_beta   90.00
_cell.angle_gamma   90.00
#
_symmetry.space_group_name_H-M   'P 1'
#
loop_
_entity.id
_entity.type
_entity.pdbx_description
1 polymer ?
#
loop_
_entity_poly.entity_id
_entity_poly.type
_entity_poly.pdbx_seq_one_letter_code
_entity_poly.pdbx_strand_id
1 'polypeptide(L)'
;MLWRTLLHSLVSRFGPRLGHYDVARTRFITLPTDQDILRHMNNGVYLSIMDIARFDLLHRTGIWAIFLKRGWYPVVVSETISFRKSLTLGQKFTVESRILGFDAKAVYVEQRFVRPGADGSPEVYAQGFIRGRFLKRTGGVVTIDELVEAVGTVPEDLSVPAWLLDWSTDVAMPATRAPAPSVWA
;
A
#
# COMPACT_ATOMS: atom_id res chain seq x y z
N MET A 1 -15.18 -1.77 -6.30
CA MET A 1 -13.71 -1.91 -6.20
C MET A 1 -13.12 -2.94 -7.15
N LEU A 2 -13.62 -4.18 -7.20
CA LEU A 2 -13.05 -5.25 -8.05
C LEU A 2 -12.75 -4.84 -9.51
N TRP A 3 -13.71 -4.23 -10.20
CA TRP A 3 -13.52 -3.77 -11.59
C TRP A 3 -12.41 -2.72 -11.74
N ARG A 4 -12.33 -1.80 -10.78
CA ARG A 4 -11.28 -0.77 -10.74
C ARG A 4 -9.91 -1.43 -10.53
N THR A 5 -9.82 -2.42 -9.64
CA THR A 5 -8.61 -3.21 -9.41
C THR A 5 -8.16 -3.93 -10.68
N LEU A 6 -9.07 -4.61 -11.37
CA LEU A 6 -8.78 -5.32 -12.63
C LEU A 6 -8.31 -4.36 -13.73
N LEU A 7 -9.01 -3.24 -13.91
CA LEU A 7 -8.65 -2.21 -14.89
C LEU A 7 -7.25 -1.65 -14.61
N HIS A 8 -6.98 -1.24 -13.37
CA HIS A 8 -5.66 -0.71 -13.03
C HIS A 8 -4.58 -1.76 -13.16
N SER A 9 -4.80 -3.00 -12.71
CA SER A 9 -3.84 -4.10 -12.92
C SER A 9 -3.48 -4.29 -14.40
N LEU A 10 -4.46 -4.17 -15.30
CA LEU A 10 -4.20 -4.24 -16.74
C LEU A 10 -3.42 -3.02 -17.25
N VAL A 11 -3.83 -1.80 -16.87
CA VAL A 11 -3.19 -0.55 -17.31
C VAL A 11 -1.76 -0.42 -16.77
N SER A 12 -1.51 -0.84 -15.52
CA SER A 12 -0.21 -0.85 -14.86
C SER A 12 0.86 -1.56 -15.68
N ARG A 13 0.49 -2.61 -16.42
CA ARG A 13 1.41 -3.39 -17.27
C ARG A 13 2.00 -2.58 -18.43
N PHE A 14 1.33 -1.50 -18.83
CA PHE A 14 1.74 -0.61 -19.91
C PHE A 14 2.40 0.69 -19.41
N GLY A 15 2.46 0.90 -18.09
CA GLY A 15 3.17 2.03 -17.50
C GLY A 15 4.70 1.90 -17.63
N PRO A 16 5.45 3.01 -17.47
CA PRO A 16 6.90 2.95 -17.46
C PRO A 16 7.38 2.10 -16.28
N ARG A 17 8.41 1.30 -16.56
CA ARG A 17 9.07 0.44 -15.57
C ARG A 17 9.81 1.31 -14.56
N LEU A 18 9.86 0.80 -13.34
CA LEU A 18 10.43 1.47 -12.18
C LEU A 18 11.50 0.57 -11.57
N GLY A 19 12.53 1.17 -10.97
CA GLY A 19 13.41 0.46 -10.04
C GLY A 19 12.63 0.00 -8.81
N HIS A 20 13.11 -1.05 -8.14
CA HIS A 20 12.38 -1.71 -7.04
C HIS A 20 12.01 -0.78 -5.88
N TYR A 21 12.76 0.30 -5.69
CA TYR A 21 12.58 1.26 -4.60
C TYR A 21 12.16 2.65 -5.08
N ASP A 22 11.80 2.79 -6.37
CA ASP A 22 11.29 4.05 -6.92
C ASP A 22 9.87 4.37 -6.43
N VAL A 23 9.48 5.63 -6.55
CA VAL A 23 8.11 6.07 -6.26
C VAL A 23 7.19 5.78 -7.45
N ALA A 24 6.24 4.87 -7.27
CA ALA A 24 5.16 4.67 -8.23
C ALA A 24 4.11 5.78 -8.10
N ARG A 25 3.70 6.33 -9.24
CA ARG A 25 2.62 7.33 -9.33
C ARG A 25 1.48 6.75 -10.14
N THR A 26 0.35 6.52 -9.48
CA THR A 26 -0.86 5.94 -10.08
C THR A 26 -1.96 6.99 -10.10
N ARG A 27 -2.52 7.28 -11.27
CA ARG A 27 -3.54 8.32 -11.45
C ARG A 27 -4.94 7.73 -11.28
N PHE A 28 -5.81 8.48 -10.62
CA PHE A 28 -7.17 8.07 -10.31
C PHE A 28 -8.14 9.24 -10.47
N ILE A 29 -9.43 8.91 -10.50
CA ILE A 29 -10.55 9.85 -10.39
C ILE A 29 -11.52 9.32 -9.32
N THR A 30 -12.15 10.20 -8.56
CA THR A 30 -13.22 9.84 -7.64
C THR A 30 -14.51 9.56 -8.40
N LEU A 31 -15.09 8.38 -8.16
CA LEU A 31 -16.31 7.91 -8.81
C LEU A 31 -17.54 8.12 -7.91
N PRO A 32 -18.77 8.05 -8.47
CA PRO A 32 -19.98 8.11 -7.67
C PRO A 32 -20.03 7.07 -6.54
N THR A 33 -19.51 5.87 -6.80
CA THR A 33 -19.43 4.77 -5.83
C THR A 33 -18.38 4.95 -4.75
N ASP A 34 -17.51 5.96 -4.88
CA ASP A 34 -16.48 6.25 -3.90
C ASP A 34 -16.97 7.18 -2.79
N GLN A 35 -18.15 7.79 -2.96
CA GLN A 35 -18.67 8.82 -2.07
C GLN A 35 -19.43 8.24 -0.87
N ASP A 36 -19.36 8.93 0.27
CA ASP A 36 -20.27 8.75 1.39
C ASP A 36 -21.50 9.67 1.29
N ILE A 37 -22.37 9.60 2.31
CA ILE A 37 -23.59 10.42 2.39
C ILE A 37 -23.27 11.92 2.49
N LEU A 38 -22.10 12.28 3.01
CA LEU A 38 -21.63 13.66 3.13
C LEU A 38 -20.96 14.16 1.83
N ARG A 39 -20.99 13.37 0.75
CA ARG A 39 -20.42 13.70 -0.57
C ARG A 39 -18.91 13.91 -0.54
N HIS A 40 -18.23 13.21 0.36
CA HIS A 40 -16.78 13.06 0.36
C HIS A 40 -16.41 11.63 0.02
N MET A 41 -15.19 11.41 -0.46
CA MET A 41 -14.69 10.05 -0.65
C MET A 41 -14.71 9.33 0.70
N ASN A 42 -15.38 8.20 0.75
CA ASN A 42 -15.51 7.38 1.95
C ASN A 42 -14.12 6.98 2.47
N ASN A 43 -13.91 7.04 3.79
CA ASN A 43 -12.62 6.75 4.40
C ASN A 43 -12.06 5.35 4.06
N GLY A 44 -12.91 4.32 3.99
CA GLY A 44 -12.50 2.97 3.60
C GLY A 44 -12.13 2.84 2.11
N VAL A 45 -12.63 3.75 1.27
CA VAL A 45 -12.27 3.79 -0.16
C VAL A 45 -10.83 4.27 -0.35
N TYR A 46 -10.29 5.12 0.52
CA TYR A 46 -8.86 5.47 0.47
C TYR A 46 -7.99 4.22 0.62
N LEU A 47 -8.25 3.37 1.62
CA LEU A 47 -7.50 2.12 1.84
C LEU A 47 -7.66 1.15 0.65
N SER A 48 -8.87 1.07 0.09
CA SER A 48 -9.12 0.28 -1.12
C SER A 48 -8.34 0.78 -2.35
N ILE A 49 -8.20 2.09 -2.52
CA ILE A 49 -7.42 2.69 -3.61
C ILE A 49 -5.91 2.50 -3.37
N MET A 50 -5.47 2.61 -2.11
CA MET A 50 -4.11 2.35 -1.70
C MET A 50 -3.67 0.92 -2.07
N ASP A 51 -4.52 -0.09 -1.86
CA ASP A 51 -4.30 -1.46 -2.34
C ASP A 51 -4.03 -1.51 -3.85
N ILE A 52 -4.89 -0.86 -4.65
CA ILE A 52 -4.74 -0.84 -6.11
C ILE A 52 -3.40 -0.19 -6.52
N ALA A 53 -3.04 0.93 -5.88
CA ALA A 53 -1.77 1.61 -6.14
C ALA A 53 -0.54 0.80 -5.68
N ARG A 54 -0.65 0.00 -4.60
CA ARG A 54 0.41 -0.95 -4.21
C ARG A 54 0.59 -2.04 -5.26
N PHE A 55 -0.50 -2.55 -5.83
CA PHE A 55 -0.40 -3.49 -6.94
C PHE A 55 0.25 -2.82 -8.17
N ASP A 56 -0.07 -1.58 -8.51
CA ASP A 56 0.62 -0.83 -9.58
C ASP A 56 2.13 -0.76 -9.34
N LEU A 57 2.55 -0.41 -8.10
CA LEU A 57 3.95 -0.42 -7.68
C LEU A 57 4.59 -1.79 -7.91
N LEU A 58 3.99 -2.88 -7.42
CA LEU A 58 4.55 -4.24 -7.57
C LEU A 58 4.65 -4.67 -9.04
N HIS A 59 3.69 -4.30 -9.88
CA HIS A 59 3.72 -4.65 -11.31
C HIS A 59 4.80 -3.86 -12.06
N ARG A 60 4.90 -2.55 -11.83
CA ARG A 60 5.82 -1.66 -12.57
C ARG A 60 7.28 -1.82 -12.15
N THR A 61 7.51 -2.22 -10.90
CA THR A 61 8.83 -2.62 -10.38
C THR A 61 9.24 -4.02 -10.85
N GLY A 62 8.31 -4.85 -11.36
CA GLY A 62 8.60 -6.24 -11.73
C GLY A 62 8.63 -7.21 -10.53
N ILE A 63 8.55 -6.71 -9.31
CA ILE A 63 8.49 -7.49 -8.06
C ILE A 63 7.32 -8.49 -8.10
N TRP A 64 6.17 -8.10 -8.65
CA TRP A 64 5.03 -9.01 -8.78
C TRP A 64 5.36 -10.28 -9.56
N ALA A 65 6.14 -10.17 -10.65
CA ALA A 65 6.54 -11.33 -11.44
C ALA A 65 7.51 -12.25 -10.67
N ILE A 66 8.39 -11.68 -9.85
CA ILE A 66 9.30 -12.41 -8.95
C ILE A 66 8.50 -13.25 -7.95
N PHE A 67 7.47 -12.64 -7.34
CA PHE A 67 6.61 -13.30 -6.35
C PHE A 67 5.74 -14.39 -6.98
N LEU A 68 5.12 -14.13 -8.13
CA LEU A 68 4.34 -15.14 -8.84
C LEU A 68 5.16 -16.39 -9.16
N LYS A 69 6.39 -16.22 -9.67
CA LYS A 69 7.30 -17.35 -9.96
C LYS A 69 7.65 -18.19 -8.73
N ARG A 70 7.68 -17.57 -7.55
CA ARG A 70 7.99 -18.22 -6.26
C ARG A 70 6.74 -18.68 -5.50
N GLY A 71 5.54 -18.44 -6.03
CA GLY A 71 4.29 -18.72 -5.34
C GLY A 71 4.12 -17.88 -4.06
N TRP A 72 4.66 -16.67 -4.03
CA TRP A 72 4.54 -15.73 -2.91
C TRP A 72 3.37 -14.77 -3.14
N TYR A 73 2.71 -14.35 -2.06
CA TYR A 73 1.65 -13.36 -2.12
C TYR A 73 1.68 -12.40 -0.92
N PRO A 74 1.40 -11.10 -1.13
CA PRO A 74 1.37 -10.10 -0.07
C PRO A 74 0.12 -10.25 0.80
N VAL A 75 0.27 -9.94 2.07
CA VAL A 75 -0.80 -9.80 3.06
C VAL A 75 -0.54 -8.54 3.88
N VAL A 76 -1.54 -7.69 4.01
CA VAL A 76 -1.49 -6.53 4.92
C VAL A 76 -1.71 -7.03 6.34
N VAL A 77 -0.80 -6.67 7.25
CA VAL A 77 -0.90 -7.00 8.68
C VAL A 77 -1.55 -5.87 9.45
N SER A 78 -1.15 -4.64 9.15
CA SER A 78 -1.72 -3.43 9.71
C SER A 78 -1.53 -2.28 8.74
N GLU A 79 -2.45 -1.32 8.79
CA GLU A 79 -2.34 -0.06 8.05
C GLU A 79 -2.90 1.08 8.90
N THR A 80 -2.31 2.26 8.76
CA THR A 80 -2.75 3.50 9.40
C THR A 80 -2.83 4.59 8.35
N ILE A 81 -3.79 5.50 8.50
CA ILE A 81 -4.03 6.58 7.54
C ILE A 81 -4.45 7.86 8.27
N SER A 82 -3.93 8.98 7.79
CA SER A 82 -4.26 10.33 8.24
C SER A 82 -4.86 11.13 7.08
N PHE A 83 -5.91 11.89 7.36
CA PHE A 83 -6.64 12.69 6.37
C PHE A 83 -6.42 14.17 6.64
N ARG A 84 -5.95 14.91 5.62
CA ARG A 84 -5.76 16.36 5.66
C ARG A 84 -6.88 17.10 4.94
N LYS A 85 -7.27 16.61 3.76
CA LYS A 85 -8.31 17.20 2.90
C LYS A 85 -9.13 16.10 2.24
N SER A 86 -10.43 16.34 2.10
CA SER A 86 -11.35 15.40 1.44
C SER A 86 -11.28 15.50 -0.08
N LEU A 87 -11.39 14.36 -0.74
CA LEU A 87 -11.64 14.26 -2.17
C LEU A 87 -13.15 14.17 -2.42
N THR A 88 -13.65 14.90 -3.41
CA THR A 88 -15.08 14.89 -3.80
C THR A 88 -15.25 14.36 -5.22
N LEU A 89 -16.49 14.03 -5.61
CA LEU A 89 -16.83 13.44 -6.92
C LEU A 89 -16.15 14.14 -8.12
N GLY A 90 -15.60 13.34 -9.04
CA GLY A 90 -15.00 13.82 -10.30
C GLY A 90 -13.59 14.40 -10.15
N GLN A 91 -13.05 14.53 -8.94
CA GLN A 91 -11.70 15.00 -8.72
C GLN A 91 -10.68 13.95 -9.14
N LYS A 92 -9.75 14.36 -10.02
CA LYS A 92 -8.55 13.59 -10.35
C LYS A 92 -7.48 13.77 -9.27
N PHE A 93 -6.80 12.68 -8.94
CA PHE A 93 -5.71 12.67 -7.96
C PHE A 93 -4.67 11.62 -8.34
N THR A 94 -3.49 11.71 -7.72
CA THR A 94 -2.41 10.74 -7.87
C THR A 94 -2.16 10.08 -6.53
N VAL A 95 -1.98 8.76 -6.52
CA VAL A 95 -1.40 8.07 -5.37
C VAL A 95 0.07 7.84 -5.64
N GLU A 96 0.92 8.43 -4.81
CA GLU A 96 2.35 8.15 -4.78
C GLU A 96 2.57 6.98 -3.82
N SER A 97 3.29 5.94 -4.22
CA SER A 97 3.56 4.75 -3.42
C SER A 97 5.04 4.43 -3.44
N ARG A 98 5.65 4.19 -2.27
CA ARG A 98 7.05 3.79 -2.16
C ARG A 98 7.27 2.81 -1.01
N ILE A 99 8.26 1.93 -1.18
CA ILE A 99 8.78 1.12 -0.08
C ILE A 99 9.54 2.07 0.85
N LEU A 100 9.28 1.99 2.15
CA LEU A 100 9.92 2.82 3.17
C LEU A 100 11.08 2.08 3.85
N GLY A 101 10.97 0.76 3.98
CA GLY A 101 11.98 -0.08 4.58
C GLY A 101 11.41 -1.39 5.10
N PHE A 102 12.18 -2.05 5.95
CA PHE A 102 11.90 -3.38 6.46
C PHE A 102 12.15 -3.42 7.97
N ASP A 103 11.31 -4.13 8.72
CA ASP A 103 11.67 -4.61 10.07
C ASP A 103 12.16 -6.07 9.98
N ALA A 104 12.30 -6.78 11.09
CA ALA A 104 12.73 -8.20 11.08
C ALA A 104 11.72 -9.17 10.43
N LYS A 105 10.48 -8.75 10.17
CA LYS A 105 9.35 -9.61 9.82
C LYS A 105 8.48 -9.09 8.68
N ALA A 106 8.57 -7.81 8.31
CA ALA A 106 7.59 -7.10 7.49
C ALA A 106 8.21 -5.97 6.67
N VAL A 107 7.54 -5.64 5.58
CA VAL A 107 7.83 -4.50 4.71
C VAL A 107 6.92 -3.34 5.06
N TYR A 108 7.46 -2.13 5.03
CA TYR A 108 6.71 -0.90 5.22
C TYR A 108 6.57 -0.17 3.88
N VAL A 109 5.35 0.26 3.57
CA VAL A 109 5.04 1.05 2.37
C VAL A 109 4.39 2.34 2.82
N GLU A 110 4.84 3.46 2.25
CA GLU A 110 4.20 4.76 2.41
C GLU A 110 3.40 5.09 1.14
N GLN A 111 2.18 5.59 1.31
CA GLN A 111 1.37 6.09 0.21
C GLN A 111 0.75 7.46 0.52
N ARG A 112 0.72 8.32 -0.50
CA ARG A 112 0.20 9.68 -0.39
C ARG A 112 -0.81 9.95 -1.49
N PHE A 113 -1.96 10.48 -1.13
CA PHE A 113 -2.94 11.03 -2.07
C PHE A 113 -2.56 12.48 -2.35
N VAL A 114 -2.25 12.78 -3.61
CA VAL A 114 -1.69 14.06 -4.03
C VAL A 114 -2.59 14.70 -5.10
N ARG A 115 -2.86 16.00 -4.94
CA ARG A 115 -3.52 16.85 -5.94
C ARG A 115 -2.82 18.20 -6.07
N PRO A 116 -2.93 18.87 -7.22
CA PRO A 116 -2.49 20.26 -7.34
C PRO A 116 -3.24 21.18 -6.36
N GLY A 117 -2.49 21.99 -5.62
CA GLY A 117 -2.99 23.10 -4.82
C GLY A 117 -3.35 24.31 -5.68
N ALA A 118 -3.70 25.42 -5.02
CA ALA A 118 -4.13 26.65 -5.70
C ALA A 118 -3.02 27.28 -6.56
N ASP A 119 -1.77 27.13 -6.13
CA ASP A 119 -0.56 27.58 -6.83
C ASP A 119 -0.02 26.54 -7.84
N GLY A 120 -0.73 25.42 -8.02
CA GLY A 120 -0.31 24.30 -8.87
C GLY A 120 0.72 23.36 -8.23
N SER A 121 1.20 23.64 -7.01
CA SER A 121 2.13 22.74 -6.31
C SER A 121 1.41 21.47 -5.84
N PRO A 122 2.09 20.32 -5.75
CA PRO A 122 1.49 19.10 -5.26
C PRO A 122 1.21 19.18 -3.75
N GLU A 123 -0.04 18.98 -3.35
CA GLU A 123 -0.46 18.92 -1.96
C GLU A 123 -0.92 17.51 -1.56
N VAL A 124 -0.53 17.10 -0.35
CA VAL A 124 -1.02 15.86 0.27
C VAL A 124 -2.44 16.07 0.83
N TYR A 125 -3.36 15.21 0.41
CA TYR A 125 -4.74 15.14 0.88
C TYR A 125 -4.91 14.08 1.97
N ALA A 126 -4.23 12.94 1.82
CA ALA A 126 -4.19 11.87 2.80
C ALA A 126 -2.85 11.15 2.70
N GLN A 127 -2.39 10.60 3.81
CA GLN A 127 -1.15 9.83 3.91
C GLN A 127 -1.42 8.56 4.70
N GLY A 128 -0.99 7.43 4.16
CA GLY A 128 -1.11 6.15 4.84
C GLY A 128 0.18 5.36 4.81
N PHE A 129 0.32 4.51 5.83
CA PHE A 129 1.45 3.63 6.03
C PHE A 129 0.94 2.22 6.22
N ILE A 130 1.61 1.27 5.57
CA ILE A 130 1.18 -0.12 5.50
C ILE A 130 2.32 -1.00 5.91
N ARG A 131 2.02 -1.93 6.81
CA ARG A 131 2.90 -3.01 7.19
C ARG A 131 2.40 -4.29 6.53
N GLY A 132 3.20 -4.79 5.60
CA GLY A 132 2.90 -6.00 4.82
C GLY A 132 3.83 -7.15 5.15
N ARG A 133 3.33 -8.37 5.02
CA ARG A 133 4.12 -9.60 4.99
C ARG A 133 3.90 -10.34 3.70
N PHE A 134 4.78 -11.28 3.39
CA PHE A 134 4.62 -12.19 2.26
C PHE A 134 4.45 -13.61 2.79
N LEU A 135 3.51 -14.34 2.21
CA LEU A 135 3.24 -15.73 2.53
C LEU A 135 3.55 -16.61 1.32
N LYS A 136 3.93 -17.86 1.59
CA LYS A 136 4.17 -18.88 0.57
C LYS A 136 2.89 -19.68 0.36
N ARG A 137 2.52 -19.96 -0.90
CA ARG A 137 1.40 -20.87 -1.20
C ARG A 137 1.58 -22.29 -0.64
N THR A 138 2.83 -22.71 -0.46
CA THR A 138 3.20 -23.98 0.20
C THR A 138 3.04 -23.95 1.72
N GLY A 139 2.66 -22.80 2.30
CA GLY A 139 2.59 -22.58 3.74
C GLY A 139 3.83 -21.88 4.30
N GLY A 140 3.61 -21.07 5.34
CA GLY A 140 4.66 -20.31 6.01
C GLY A 140 4.79 -18.87 5.51
N VAL A 141 5.65 -18.13 6.22
CA VAL A 141 5.98 -16.72 5.94
C VAL A 141 7.28 -16.67 5.14
N VAL A 142 7.40 -15.71 4.23
CA VAL A 142 8.66 -15.36 3.57
C VAL A 142 9.46 -14.48 4.51
N THR A 143 10.70 -14.87 4.82
CA THR A 143 11.57 -14.05 5.69
C THR A 143 12.05 -12.81 4.95
N ILE A 144 12.52 -11.80 5.69
CA ILE A 144 13.07 -10.60 5.06
C ILE A 144 14.36 -10.92 4.29
N ASP A 145 15.18 -11.84 4.77
CA ASP A 145 16.36 -12.30 4.03
C ASP A 145 15.99 -12.93 2.68
N GLU A 146 15.01 -13.83 2.65
CA GLU A 146 14.50 -14.42 1.41
C GLU A 146 13.94 -13.36 0.46
N LEU A 147 13.24 -12.36 1.02
CA LEU A 147 12.67 -11.27 0.25
C LEU A 147 13.75 -10.39 -0.38
N VAL A 148 14.76 -10.01 0.40
CA VAL A 148 15.89 -9.17 -0.06
C VAL A 148 16.73 -9.94 -1.08
N GLU A 149 16.98 -11.23 -0.87
CA GLU A 149 17.67 -12.06 -1.86
C GLU A 149 16.91 -12.09 -3.20
N ALA A 150 15.57 -12.16 -3.16
CA ALA A 150 14.75 -12.22 -4.36
C ALA A 150 14.58 -10.87 -5.07
N VAL A 151 14.48 -9.77 -4.32
CA VAL A 151 14.24 -8.42 -4.85
C VAL A 151 15.57 -7.70 -5.13
N GLY A 152 16.68 -8.11 -4.54
CA GLY A 152 17.99 -7.49 -4.72
C GLY A 152 18.33 -6.46 -3.65
N THR A 153 19.44 -5.76 -3.87
CA THR A 153 20.08 -4.88 -2.88
C THR A 153 19.14 -3.77 -2.42
N VAL A 154 18.91 -3.70 -1.10
CA VAL A 154 18.19 -2.62 -0.44
C VAL A 154 19.11 -1.40 -0.34
N PRO A 155 18.71 -0.22 -0.85
CA PRO A 155 19.43 1.03 -0.61
C PRO A 155 19.63 1.33 0.87
N GLU A 156 20.80 1.85 1.24
CA GLU A 156 21.19 2.13 2.64
C GLU A 156 20.31 3.20 3.31
N ASP A 157 19.69 4.08 2.53
CA ASP A 157 18.84 5.16 3.00
C ASP A 157 17.40 4.73 3.34
N LEU A 158 17.01 3.49 2.98
CA LEU A 158 15.72 2.92 3.38
C LEU A 158 15.73 2.56 4.86
N SER A 159 15.08 3.40 5.64
CA SER A 159 14.86 3.18 7.07
C SER A 159 13.41 3.39 7.43
N VAL A 160 12.91 2.53 8.31
CA VAL A 160 11.57 2.68 8.88
C VAL A 160 11.67 3.67 10.05
N PRO A 161 10.93 4.80 10.03
CA PRO A 161 10.86 5.72 11.15
C PRO A 161 10.49 5.01 12.46
N ALA A 162 11.11 5.41 13.57
CA ALA A 162 10.91 4.79 14.88
C ALA A 162 9.43 4.69 15.27
N TRP A 163 8.66 5.75 15.07
CA TRP A 163 7.23 5.78 15.40
C TRP A 163 6.40 4.71 14.66
N LEU A 164 6.82 4.27 13.47
CA LEU A 164 6.15 3.18 12.74
C LEU A 164 6.48 1.80 13.31
N LEU A 165 7.68 1.64 13.87
CA LEU A 165 8.06 0.42 14.57
C LEU A 165 7.29 0.31 15.89
N ASP A 166 7.20 1.40 16.64
CA ASP A 166 6.42 1.50 17.87
C ASP A 166 4.94 1.23 17.59
N TRP A 167 4.35 1.97 16.64
CA TRP A 167 2.97 1.76 16.19
C TRP A 167 2.71 0.31 15.81
N SER A 168 3.61 -0.33 15.06
CA SER A 168 3.42 -1.71 14.62
C SER A 168 3.42 -2.75 15.74
N THR A 169 4.06 -2.41 16.86
CA THR A 169 4.06 -3.21 18.08
C THR A 169 2.76 -3.01 18.85
N ASP A 170 2.32 -1.75 18.97
CA ASP A 170 1.12 -1.37 19.72
C ASP A 170 -0.17 -1.92 19.10
N VAL A 171 -0.26 -1.98 17.76
CA VAL A 171 -1.46 -2.48 17.06
C VAL A 171 -1.41 -3.98 16.72
N ALA A 172 -0.43 -4.72 17.24
CA ALA A 172 -0.25 -6.12 16.89
C ALA A 172 -1.38 -6.99 17.45
N MET A 173 -2.15 -7.61 16.55
CA MET A 173 -3.16 -8.60 16.93
C MET A 173 -2.51 -9.96 17.26
N PRO A 174 -3.16 -10.79 18.10
CA PRO A 174 -2.73 -12.17 18.32
C PRO A 174 -2.53 -12.92 16.99
N ALA A 175 -1.59 -13.87 16.97
CA ALA A 175 -1.36 -14.70 15.81
C ALA A 175 -2.65 -15.43 15.39
N THR A 176 -2.83 -15.74 14.11
CA THR A 176 -4.06 -16.37 13.57
C THR A 176 -4.46 -17.67 14.27
N ARG A 177 -3.50 -18.40 14.85
CA ARG A 177 -3.75 -19.65 15.61
C ARG A 177 -3.97 -19.43 17.11
N ALA A 178 -3.74 -18.22 17.61
CA ALA A 178 -3.98 -17.86 19.00
C ALA A 178 -5.46 -17.46 19.20
N PRO A 179 -6.04 -17.72 20.37
CA PRO A 179 -7.38 -17.24 20.70
C PRO A 179 -7.47 -15.70 20.65
N ALA A 180 -8.56 -15.17 20.08
CA ALA A 180 -8.89 -13.75 20.08
C ALA A 180 -10.43 -13.56 20.18
N PRO A 181 -11.03 -13.79 21.37
CA PRO A 181 -12.48 -13.78 21.51
C PRO A 181 -13.07 -12.35 21.43
N SER A 182 -14.23 -12.21 20.81
CA SER A 182 -15.01 -10.96 20.80
C SER A 182 -15.87 -10.89 22.07
N VAL A 183 -15.40 -10.13 23.05
CA VAL A 183 -15.98 -10.10 24.41
C VAL A 183 -16.69 -8.78 24.75
N TRP A 184 -17.15 -8.04 23.74
CA TRP A 184 -17.93 -6.82 23.97
C TRP A 184 -19.33 -7.18 24.49
N ALA A 185 -19.72 -6.55 25.60
CA ALA A 185 -21.05 -6.64 26.20
C ALA A 185 -21.92 -5.47 25.75
#